data_AF-A0A9J6GC54-F1
#
_entry.id   AF-A0A9J6GC54-F1
#
_cell.length_a   1.000
_cell.length_b   1.000
_cell.length_c   1.000
_cell.angle_alpha   90.00
_cell.angle_beta   90.00
_cell.angle_gamma   90.00
#
_symmetry.space_group_name_H-M   'P 1'
#
loop_
_entity.id
_entity.type
_entity.pdbx_description
1 polymer ?
#
loop_
_entity_poly.entity_id
_entity_poly.type
_entity_poly.pdbx_seq_one_letter_code
_entity_poly.pdbx_strand_id
1 'polypeptide(L)'
;MNLLSLSTSSWLKQIIKGMPCEFGFNKVLLASIGAFMKQEQSVRCYGTLILDEMGVRRTVKFNKQTYKVDGFVDYGDYQESTTVVDRALFLMLVLLFLLWVQPIASFATKNAAPGRVLASMVLEAVIQLHKQNAMVVAVIVMKQVQTRACSQPLASRARFTRLCTKLNTHAFQTKVCTSVIFPTSSSVLGTTSFVTSTVCRSTAVSFKLYKRLQHPGLQNCDGTVEPTTLANDVFDALNVKLPQFAIRSSPKETEVITEFVCLVNLTEQNHNTRRTAMFASKVTIESLRVTLNSSDLLSEGPDYILTGKLNQDPLEVLNEEAF
;
A
#
# COMPACT_ATOMS: atom_id res chain seq x y z
N MET A 1 37.56 28.36 -17.48
CA MET A 1 36.91 27.35 -16.60
C MET A 1 35.97 28.10 -15.67
N ASN A 2 34.67 27.95 -15.81
CA ASN A 2 33.69 28.57 -14.92
C ASN A 2 33.55 27.70 -13.67
N LEU A 3 34.30 28.04 -12.61
CA LEU A 3 34.09 27.47 -11.28
C LEU A 3 32.75 27.97 -10.75
N LEU A 4 31.78 27.07 -10.63
CA LEU A 4 30.50 27.36 -9.96
C LEU A 4 30.79 27.75 -8.51
N SER A 5 30.24 28.87 -8.04
CA SER A 5 30.36 29.36 -6.68
C SER A 5 29.49 28.55 -5.72
N LEU A 6 29.82 27.27 -5.53
CA LEU A 6 29.12 26.38 -4.61
C LEU A 6 29.84 26.35 -3.27
N SER A 7 29.04 26.21 -2.20
CA SER A 7 29.55 26.01 -0.85
C SER A 7 30.33 24.70 -0.74
N THR A 8 31.28 24.66 0.19
CA THR A 8 32.12 23.48 0.41
C THR A 8 31.32 22.36 1.08
N SER A 9 31.69 21.10 0.81
CA SER A 9 31.07 19.93 1.44
C SER A 9 31.08 19.99 2.98
N SER A 10 32.16 20.54 3.57
CA SER A 10 32.27 20.71 5.01
C SER A 10 31.21 21.66 5.58
N TRP A 11 30.94 22.76 4.88
CA TRP A 11 29.93 23.73 5.30
C TRP A 11 28.51 23.16 5.17
N LEU A 12 28.22 22.45 4.08
CA LEU A 12 26.95 21.75 3.91
C LEU A 12 26.72 20.70 5.01
N LYS A 13 27.74 19.89 5.34
CA LYS A 13 27.67 18.94 6.46
C LYS A 13 27.43 19.63 7.80
N GLN A 14 27.98 20.83 8.00
CA GLN A 14 27.77 21.59 9.23
C GLN A 14 26.33 22.09 9.35
N ILE A 15 25.73 22.55 8.25
CA ILE A 15 24.32 22.97 8.23
C ILE A 15 23.39 21.78 8.47
N ILE A 16 23.60 20.68 7.74
CA ILE A 16 22.77 19.48 7.85
C ILE A 16 22.83 18.91 9.28
N LYS A 17 24.00 18.95 9.93
CA LYS A 17 24.14 18.55 11.35
C LYS A 17 23.32 19.39 12.31
N GLY A 18 22.98 20.63 11.95
CA GLY A 18 22.13 21.49 12.78
C GLY A 18 20.64 21.17 12.69
N MET A 19 20.23 20.27 11.78
CA MET A 19 18.83 19.88 11.62
C MET A 19 18.47 18.73 12.57
N PRO A 20 17.55 18.93 13.53
CA PRO A 20 17.13 17.86 14.42
C PRO A 20 16.29 16.84 13.65
N CYS A 21 16.77 15.59 13.60
CA CYS A 21 16.06 14.44 13.05
C CYS A 21 15.80 13.45 14.20
N GLU A 22 14.74 13.69 14.95
CA GLU A 22 14.32 12.86 16.09
C GLU A 22 13.17 11.92 15.68
N PHE A 23 13.03 10.79 16.39
CA PHE A 23 11.86 9.94 16.25
C PHE A 23 10.63 10.61 16.87
N GLY A 24 9.46 10.31 16.34
CA GLY A 24 8.20 10.98 16.68
C GLY A 24 7.67 11.87 15.56
N PHE A 25 6.74 12.74 15.93
CA PHE A 25 6.13 13.72 15.02
C PHE A 25 7.05 14.91 14.80
N ASN A 26 7.32 15.23 13.53
CA ASN A 26 8.14 16.38 13.20
C ASN A 26 7.30 17.66 13.24
N LYS A 27 7.41 18.39 14.37
CA LYS A 27 6.67 19.64 14.60
C LYS A 27 6.98 20.73 13.59
N VAL A 28 8.22 20.82 13.12
CA VAL A 28 8.64 21.81 12.12
C VAL A 28 7.93 21.53 10.80
N LEU A 29 7.93 20.26 10.36
CA LEU A 29 7.23 19.85 9.15
C LEU A 29 5.72 20.06 9.26
N LEU A 30 5.11 19.73 10.40
CA LEU A 30 3.68 19.98 10.63
C LEU A 30 3.32 21.46 10.55
N ALA A 31 4.17 22.35 11.08
CA ALA A 31 3.98 23.80 10.95
C ALA A 31 4.09 24.26 9.49
N SER A 32 5.05 23.71 8.73
CA SER A 32 5.17 23.97 7.28
C SER A 32 3.96 23.48 6.51
N ILE A 33 3.42 22.31 6.86
CA ILE A 33 2.17 21.79 6.28
C ILE A 33 1.03 22.78 6.55
N GLY A 34 0.86 23.25 7.78
CA GLY A 34 -0.17 24.23 8.12
C GLY A 34 -0.03 25.56 7.38
N ALA A 35 1.20 26.04 7.16
CA ALA A 35 1.45 27.24 6.36
C ALA A 35 1.03 27.05 4.90
N PHE A 36 1.30 25.88 4.33
CA PHE A 36 0.89 25.52 2.97
C PHE A 36 -0.65 25.41 2.86
N MET A 37 -1.30 24.68 3.78
CA MET A 37 -2.75 24.47 3.75
C MET A 37 -3.56 25.76 3.89
N LYS A 38 -3.03 26.79 4.58
CA LYS A 38 -3.69 28.09 4.71
C LYS A 38 -3.82 28.85 3.38
N GLN A 39 -2.94 28.57 2.42
CA GLN A 39 -2.94 29.23 1.12
C GLN A 39 -3.85 28.53 0.11
N GLU A 40 -4.38 27.37 0.47
CA GLU A 40 -5.04 26.46 -0.45
C GLU A 40 -6.56 26.39 -0.20
N GLN A 41 -7.32 25.99 -1.22
CA GLN A 41 -8.76 25.78 -1.10
C GLN A 41 -9.08 24.54 -0.25
N SER A 42 -10.21 24.56 0.46
CA SER A 42 -10.63 23.49 1.38
C SER A 42 -10.61 22.09 0.74
N VAL A 43 -11.01 21.97 -0.53
CA VAL A 43 -11.03 20.68 -1.26
C VAL A 43 -9.63 20.14 -1.52
N ARG A 44 -8.61 20.97 -1.65
CA ARG A 44 -7.24 20.53 -1.89
C ARG A 44 -6.47 20.17 -0.62
N CYS A 45 -7.08 20.41 0.54
CA CYS A 45 -6.56 19.98 1.83
C CYS A 45 -6.89 18.52 2.17
N TYR A 46 -7.66 17.81 1.32
CA TYR A 46 -7.92 16.39 1.49
C TYR A 46 -6.70 15.53 1.15
N GLY A 47 -6.38 14.62 2.05
CA GLY A 47 -5.28 13.67 1.89
C GLY A 47 -5.54 12.33 2.53
N THR A 48 -4.62 11.41 2.28
CA THR A 48 -4.56 10.09 2.90
C THR A 48 -3.32 9.99 3.77
N LEU A 49 -3.45 9.21 4.84
CA LEU A 49 -2.35 8.86 5.71
C LEU A 49 -1.86 7.46 5.36
N ILE A 50 -0.62 7.36 4.89
CA ILE A 50 0.03 6.09 4.56
C ILE A 50 0.94 5.67 5.71
N LEU A 51 0.87 4.39 6.07
CA LEU A 51 1.74 3.77 7.07
C LEU A 51 2.46 2.57 6.48
N ASP A 52 3.78 2.55 6.62
CA ASP A 52 4.57 1.38 6.28
C ASP A 52 5.79 1.20 7.21
N GLU A 53 6.24 -0.04 7.33
CA GLU A 53 7.40 -0.44 8.12
C GLU A 53 8.54 -0.90 7.21
N MET A 54 9.66 -0.19 7.26
CA MET A 54 10.88 -0.56 6.56
C MET A 54 11.81 -1.37 7.48
N GLY A 55 12.34 -2.49 6.99
CA GLY A 55 13.37 -3.25 7.71
C GLY A 55 14.68 -2.47 7.79
N VAL A 56 15.26 -2.35 8.98
CA VAL A 56 16.54 -1.66 9.18
C VAL A 56 17.60 -2.59 9.73
N ARG A 57 18.87 -2.30 9.42
CA ARG A 57 19.99 -3.09 9.93
C ARG A 57 20.14 -2.87 11.43
N ARG A 58 20.13 -3.98 12.19
CA ARG A 58 20.37 -3.99 13.64
C ARG A 58 21.80 -3.54 13.93
N THR A 59 21.97 -2.29 14.36
CA THR A 59 23.26 -1.75 14.81
C THR A 59 23.05 -0.78 15.95
N VAL A 60 23.91 -0.87 16.96
CA VAL A 60 23.99 0.09 18.06
C VAL A 60 25.19 0.99 17.80
N LYS A 61 24.99 2.31 17.79
CA LYS A 61 26.05 3.29 17.52
C LYS A 61 26.02 4.40 18.54
N PHE A 62 27.18 4.75 19.09
CA PHE A 62 27.29 5.93 19.92
C PHE A 62 27.36 7.18 19.05
N ASN A 63 26.39 8.08 19.24
CA ASN A 63 26.33 9.35 18.56
C ASN A 63 27.05 10.40 19.39
N LYS A 64 28.26 10.77 18.94
CA LYS A 64 29.11 11.74 19.62
C LYS A 64 28.51 13.16 19.69
N GLN A 65 27.51 13.47 18.88
CA GLN A 65 26.89 14.80 18.83
C GLN A 65 25.80 14.94 19.88
N THR A 66 24.91 13.96 19.97
CA THR A 66 23.82 13.93 20.96
C THR A 66 24.27 13.34 22.30
N TYR A 67 25.45 12.71 22.33
CA TYR A 67 25.95 11.87 23.43
C TYR A 67 24.97 10.75 23.80
N LYS A 68 24.15 10.31 22.83
CA LYS A 68 23.20 9.20 22.98
C LYS A 68 23.71 7.96 22.27
N VAL A 69 23.19 6.81 22.70
CA VAL A 69 23.41 5.54 22.01
C VAL A 69 22.19 5.29 21.12
N ASP A 70 22.39 5.33 19.80
CA ASP A 70 21.35 5.09 18.81
C ASP A 70 21.22 3.58 18.52
N GLY A 71 20.04 3.17 18.05
CA GLY A 71 19.74 1.77 17.65
C GLY A 71 18.75 1.04 18.55
N PHE A 72 18.08 1.78 19.44
CA PHE A 72 17.08 1.26 20.38
C PHE A 72 15.66 1.72 20.01
N VAL A 73 14.67 0.94 20.45
CA VAL A 73 13.26 1.17 20.13
C VAL A 73 12.83 2.49 20.72
N ASP A 74 12.25 3.31 19.86
CA ASP A 74 11.88 4.69 20.14
C ASP A 74 10.55 4.98 19.45
N TYR A 75 9.49 4.98 20.25
CA TYR A 75 8.16 5.35 19.82
C TYR A 75 7.91 6.86 19.99
N GLY A 76 8.93 7.70 20.16
CA GLY A 76 8.81 9.10 20.52
C GLY A 76 8.21 9.26 21.92
N ASP A 77 7.22 10.15 22.06
CA ASP A 77 6.59 10.50 23.34
C ASP A 77 5.88 9.33 24.07
N TYR A 78 5.69 8.18 23.41
CA TYR A 78 4.93 7.06 23.97
C TYR A 78 5.79 6.13 24.84
N GLN A 79 6.95 5.69 24.34
CA GLN A 79 7.79 4.71 25.02
C GLN A 79 9.17 4.58 24.37
N GLU A 80 10.21 4.62 25.20
CA GLU A 80 11.56 4.17 24.84
C GLU A 80 11.84 2.79 25.45
N SER A 81 12.60 1.96 24.75
CA SER A 81 12.98 0.64 25.24
C SER A 81 14.44 0.32 24.89
N THR A 82 15.14 -0.36 25.78
CA THR A 82 16.53 -0.84 25.58
C THR A 82 16.66 -1.97 24.55
N THR A 83 15.57 -2.29 23.84
CA THR A 83 15.57 -3.34 22.83
C THR A 83 16.10 -2.80 21.49
N VAL A 84 16.92 -3.59 20.81
CA VAL A 84 17.49 -3.21 19.52
C VAL A 84 16.42 -3.17 18.43
N VAL A 85 16.43 -2.10 17.64
CA VAL A 85 15.51 -1.84 16.53
C VAL A 85 15.82 -2.74 15.36
N ASP A 86 14.77 -3.19 14.68
CA ASP A 86 14.89 -3.90 13.40
C ASP A 86 13.93 -3.39 12.32
N ARG A 87 13.04 -2.45 12.66
CA ARG A 87 12.15 -1.78 11.73
C ARG A 87 12.03 -0.29 12.01
N ALA A 88 11.75 0.49 10.97
CA ALA A 88 11.38 1.88 11.05
C ALA A 88 9.96 2.05 10.50
N LEU A 89 9.06 2.58 11.32
CA LEU A 89 7.68 2.88 10.95
C LEU A 89 7.60 4.33 10.47
N PHE A 90 7.05 4.55 9.30
CA PHE A 90 6.85 5.87 8.72
C PHE A 90 5.36 6.18 8.57
N LEU A 91 4.99 7.42 8.90
CA LEU A 91 3.69 7.99 8.61
C LEU A 91 3.88 9.09 7.57
N MET A 92 3.12 9.01 6.48
CA MET A 92 3.21 9.94 5.36
C MET A 92 1.84 10.50 4.99
N LEU A 93 1.78 11.81 4.77
CA LEU A 93 0.62 12.47 4.19
C LEU A 93 0.77 12.49 2.67
N VAL A 94 -0.26 12.02 1.97
CA VAL A 94 -0.39 12.14 0.52
C VAL A 94 -1.64 12.95 0.21
N LEU A 95 -1.51 14.07 -0.48
CA LEU A 95 -2.69 14.84 -0.90
C LEU A 95 -3.37 14.22 -2.11
N LEU A 96 -4.70 14.22 -2.09
CA LEU A 96 -5.50 13.60 -3.16
C LEU A 96 -5.43 14.39 -4.47
N PHE A 97 -5.45 15.72 -4.37
CA PHE A 97 -5.57 16.62 -5.52
C PHE A 97 -4.27 17.35 -5.87
N LEU A 98 -3.20 17.09 -5.12
CA LEU A 98 -1.89 17.72 -5.32
C LEU A 98 -0.81 16.64 -5.49
N LEU A 99 0.21 16.95 -6.29
CA LEU A 99 1.40 16.12 -6.42
C LEU A 99 2.35 16.37 -5.26
N TRP A 100 1.86 16.19 -4.03
CA TRP A 100 2.63 16.41 -2.83
C TRP A 100 2.48 15.24 -1.85
N VAL A 101 3.63 14.81 -1.37
CA VAL A 101 3.82 13.70 -0.43
C VAL A 101 4.82 14.17 0.61
N GLN A 102 4.49 13.98 1.89
CA GLN A 102 5.33 14.47 2.98
C GLN A 102 5.36 13.46 4.13
N PRO A 103 6.55 12.97 4.55
CA PRO A 103 6.67 12.24 5.80
C PRO A 103 6.40 13.18 6.98
N ILE A 104 5.54 12.75 7.90
CA ILE A 104 5.12 13.55 9.06
C ILE A 104 5.68 13.00 10.38
N ALA A 105 5.94 11.69 10.43
CA ALA A 105 6.50 11.04 11.60
C ALA A 105 7.30 9.80 11.22
N SER A 106 8.30 9.51 12.03
CA SER A 106 9.11 8.29 11.95
C SER A 106 9.31 7.71 13.34
N PHE A 107 9.19 6.40 13.48
CA PHE A 107 9.35 5.70 14.75
C PHE A 107 10.27 4.50 14.60
N ALA A 108 11.04 4.17 15.62
CA ALA A 108 11.93 3.03 15.64
C ALA A 108 11.27 1.87 16.37
N THR A 109 11.01 0.76 15.68
CA THR A 109 10.20 -0.33 16.20
C THR A 109 10.96 -1.66 16.21
N LYS A 110 10.51 -2.57 17.07
CA LYS A 110 11.01 -3.95 17.11
C LYS A 110 9.89 -4.90 16.71
N ASN A 111 10.10 -5.66 15.65
CA ASN A 111 9.05 -6.32 14.89
C ASN A 111 7.98 -5.28 14.49
N ALA A 112 6.72 -5.70 14.39
CA ALA A 112 5.63 -4.76 14.15
C ALA A 112 5.23 -4.00 15.43
N ALA A 113 4.83 -2.74 15.27
CA ALA A 113 4.30 -1.93 16.37
C ALA A 113 3.07 -2.62 17.04
N PRO A 114 2.94 -2.57 18.38
CA PRO A 114 1.75 -3.07 19.07
C PRO A 114 0.49 -2.35 18.57
N GLY A 115 -0.59 -3.09 18.31
CA GLY A 115 -1.83 -2.53 17.74
C GLY A 115 -2.40 -1.33 18.50
N ARG A 116 -2.35 -1.36 19.84
CA ARG A 116 -2.79 -0.24 20.69
C ARG A 116 -1.94 1.02 20.48
N VAL A 117 -0.61 0.86 20.44
CA VAL A 117 0.33 1.97 20.25
C VAL A 117 0.17 2.55 18.85
N LEU A 118 0.04 1.69 17.84
CA LEU A 118 -0.20 2.11 16.47
C LEU A 118 -1.51 2.88 16.32
N ALA A 119 -2.60 2.41 16.92
CA ALA A 119 -3.88 3.12 16.89
C ALA A 119 -3.77 4.51 17.55
N SER A 120 -3.04 4.62 18.67
CA SER A 120 -2.76 5.91 19.30
C SER A 120 -1.93 6.84 18.40
N MET A 121 -0.91 6.32 17.71
CA MET A 121 -0.11 7.11 16.77
C MET A 121 -0.92 7.58 15.56
N VAL A 122 -1.74 6.71 14.97
CA VAL A 122 -2.61 7.07 13.84
C VAL A 122 -3.61 8.14 14.26
N LEU A 123 -4.25 7.99 15.43
CA LEU A 123 -5.20 8.97 15.95
C LEU A 123 -4.53 10.31 16.20
N GLU A 124 -3.36 10.32 16.84
CA GLU A 124 -2.59 11.54 17.08
C GLU A 124 -2.18 12.21 15.77
N ALA A 125 -1.76 11.44 14.76
CA ALA A 125 -1.44 11.96 13.43
C ALA A 125 -2.63 12.68 12.80
N VAL A 126 -3.81 12.06 12.82
CA VAL A 126 -5.05 12.65 12.29
C VAL A 126 -5.39 13.94 13.04
N ILE A 127 -5.30 13.94 14.38
CA ILE A 127 -5.56 15.13 15.20
C ILE A 127 -4.58 16.27 14.87
N GLN A 128 -3.28 15.97 14.78
CA GLN A 128 -2.26 16.97 14.47
C GLN A 128 -2.43 17.54 13.07
N LEU A 129 -2.76 16.72 12.08
CA LEU A 129 -3.04 17.16 10.71
C LEU A 129 -4.31 18.01 10.64
N HIS A 130 -5.38 17.61 11.35
CA HIS A 130 -6.62 18.36 11.40
C HIS A 130 -6.41 19.76 12.00
N LYS A 131 -5.58 19.89 13.05
CA LYS A 131 -5.17 21.20 13.61
C LYS A 131 -4.46 22.09 12.58
N GLN A 132 -3.81 21.50 11.57
CA GLN A 132 -3.14 22.20 10.48
C GLN A 132 -4.03 22.36 9.24
N ASN A 133 -5.35 22.15 9.37
CA ASN A 133 -6.33 22.23 8.28
C ASN A 133 -6.17 21.15 7.19
N ALA A 134 -5.39 20.09 7.44
CA ALA A 134 -5.27 18.93 6.54
C ALA A 134 -6.31 17.87 6.91
N MET A 135 -7.22 17.54 5.98
CA MET A 135 -8.31 16.59 6.20
C MET A 135 -7.90 15.20 5.76
N VAL A 136 -7.79 14.27 6.70
CA VAL A 136 -7.46 12.87 6.40
C VAL A 136 -8.73 12.11 6.08
N VAL A 137 -8.87 11.65 4.84
CA VAL A 137 -10.05 10.91 4.34
C VAL A 137 -9.89 9.41 4.54
N ALA A 138 -8.67 8.89 4.42
CA ALA A 138 -8.38 7.48 4.54
C ALA A 138 -7.02 7.21 5.18
N VAL A 139 -6.91 6.06 5.84
CA VAL A 139 -5.67 5.54 6.39
C VAL A 139 -5.32 4.24 5.68
N ILE A 140 -4.12 4.19 5.09
CA ILE A 140 -3.65 3.10 4.23
C ILE A 140 -2.54 2.36 4.96
N VAL A 141 -2.73 1.06 5.17
CA VAL A 141 -1.89 0.23 6.04
C VAL A 141 -1.52 -1.07 5.35
N MET A 142 -0.26 -1.52 5.52
CA MET A 142 0.19 -2.80 4.98
C MET A 142 -0.45 -4.01 5.67
N LYS A 143 -0.57 -5.10 4.90
CA LYS A 143 -1.22 -6.37 5.26
C LYS A 143 -0.70 -7.04 6.53
N GLN A 144 0.58 -6.87 6.89
CA GLN A 144 1.14 -7.46 8.12
C GLN A 144 0.70 -6.73 9.41
N VAL A 145 0.36 -5.45 9.29
CA VAL A 145 -0.02 -4.58 10.41
C VAL A 145 -1.51 -4.76 10.73
N GLN A 146 -2.35 -4.93 9.71
CA GLN A 146 -3.79 -5.23 9.84
C GLN A 146 -4.07 -6.47 10.71
N THR A 147 -3.25 -7.52 10.58
CA THR A 147 -3.39 -8.77 11.37
C THR A 147 -3.17 -8.60 12.88
N ARG A 148 -2.53 -7.52 13.34
CA ARG A 148 -2.16 -7.34 14.76
C ARG A 148 -2.93 -6.23 15.47
N ALA A 149 -3.42 -5.23 14.74
CA ALA A 149 -4.31 -4.20 15.31
C ALA A 149 -5.74 -4.72 15.52
N CYS A 150 -6.20 -5.70 14.72
CA CYS A 150 -7.58 -6.19 14.73
C CYS A 150 -7.81 -7.50 15.50
N SER A 151 -6.80 -8.02 16.22
CA SER A 151 -6.87 -9.36 16.84
C SER A 151 -7.52 -9.42 18.22
N GLN A 152 -8.51 -8.57 18.52
CA GLN A 152 -9.64 -8.87 19.43
C GLN A 152 -10.84 -7.93 19.11
N PRO A 153 -12.07 -8.45 18.91
CA PRO A 153 -12.46 -9.67 18.22
C PRO A 153 -13.12 -9.35 16.86
N LEU A 154 -12.60 -9.91 15.76
CA LEU A 154 -13.47 -10.48 14.72
C LEU A 154 -12.78 -11.75 14.17
N ALA A 155 -13.42 -12.87 14.48
CA ALA A 155 -12.82 -14.18 14.66
C ALA A 155 -12.34 -14.83 13.35
N SER A 156 -11.12 -15.40 13.38
CA SER A 156 -10.64 -16.33 12.37
C SER A 156 -10.04 -17.58 13.02
N ARG A 157 -10.42 -18.76 12.51
CA ARG A 157 -9.79 -20.09 12.65
C ARG A 157 -10.23 -20.88 11.40
N ALA A 158 -9.47 -21.73 10.71
CA ALA A 158 -8.07 -22.14 10.74
C ALA A 158 -7.72 -22.84 9.38
N ARG A 159 -6.41 -22.95 9.09
CA ARG A 159 -5.57 -23.76 8.14
C ARG A 159 -6.19 -25.00 7.42
N PHE A 160 -5.75 -25.56 6.26
CA PHE A 160 -4.40 -25.83 5.69
C PHE A 160 -4.46 -26.41 4.22
N THR A 161 -3.43 -26.10 3.40
CA THR A 161 -2.74 -26.86 2.28
C THR A 161 -3.31 -27.20 0.88
N ARG A 162 -2.55 -26.70 -0.14
CA ARG A 162 -1.98 -27.24 -1.42
C ARG A 162 -2.82 -28.06 -2.43
N LEU A 163 -2.76 -27.65 -3.71
CA LEU A 163 -2.08 -28.39 -4.81
C LEU A 163 -1.87 -27.51 -6.06
N CYS A 164 -0.75 -27.72 -6.77
CA CYS A 164 -0.46 -27.17 -8.12
C CYS A 164 -0.18 -28.34 -9.07
N THR A 165 -0.54 -28.21 -10.35
CA THR A 165 -0.03 -29.07 -11.43
C THR A 165 0.26 -28.30 -12.72
N LYS A 166 1.26 -28.83 -13.43
CA LYS A 166 2.11 -28.29 -14.50
C LYS A 166 1.41 -27.84 -15.79
N LEU A 167 1.99 -26.83 -16.44
CA LEU A 167 1.88 -26.60 -17.90
C LEU A 167 3.28 -26.39 -18.50
N ASN A 168 3.52 -27.08 -19.62
CA ASN A 168 4.74 -27.07 -20.42
C ASN A 168 4.61 -26.07 -21.58
N THR A 169 5.74 -25.48 -21.94
CA THR A 169 5.94 -24.40 -22.91
C THR A 169 5.95 -24.85 -24.37
N HIS A 170 5.21 -24.14 -25.23
CA HIS A 170 5.61 -23.84 -26.61
C HIS A 170 5.14 -22.42 -27.00
N ALA A 171 5.98 -21.75 -27.78
CA ALA A 171 6.11 -20.30 -27.85
C ALA A 171 5.00 -19.58 -28.64
N PHE A 172 4.47 -18.52 -28.00
CA PHE A 172 4.07 -17.26 -28.63
C PHE A 172 4.41 -16.16 -27.61
N GLN A 173 5.05 -15.07 -28.04
CA GLN A 173 5.46 -13.96 -27.16
C GLN A 173 4.23 -13.23 -26.59
N THR A 174 3.71 -13.71 -25.47
CA THR A 174 2.89 -12.95 -24.52
C THR A 174 3.80 -12.55 -23.34
N LYS A 175 3.48 -11.45 -22.63
CA LYS A 175 4.24 -10.95 -21.46
C LYS A 175 4.36 -11.93 -20.28
N VAL A 176 3.92 -13.18 -20.43
CA VAL A 176 3.85 -14.22 -19.40
C VAL A 176 4.99 -15.21 -19.64
N CYS A 177 6.12 -15.02 -18.94
CA CYS A 177 7.23 -15.97 -18.93
C CYS A 177 6.94 -17.18 -18.00
N THR A 178 7.69 -18.28 -18.12
CA THR A 178 7.59 -19.45 -17.22
C THR A 178 7.83 -19.09 -15.75
N SER A 179 8.62 -18.05 -15.48
CA SER A 179 8.79 -17.46 -14.15
C SER A 179 7.49 -16.88 -13.59
N VAL A 180 6.56 -16.44 -14.46
CA VAL A 180 5.20 -15.92 -14.15
C VAL A 180 4.26 -17.00 -13.60
N ILE A 181 4.47 -18.24 -14.04
CA ILE A 181 3.65 -19.41 -13.64
C ILE A 181 4.26 -20.09 -12.40
N PHE A 182 5.58 -20.03 -12.23
CA PHE A 182 6.31 -20.61 -11.10
C PHE A 182 7.23 -19.55 -10.45
N PRO A 183 6.71 -18.71 -9.54
CA PRO A 183 7.52 -17.69 -8.90
C PRO A 183 8.62 -18.34 -8.04
N THR A 184 9.87 -17.95 -8.30
CA THR A 184 11.02 -18.20 -7.42
C THR A 184 11.00 -17.22 -6.24
N SER A 185 11.67 -17.54 -5.12
CA SER A 185 11.68 -16.69 -3.91
C SER A 185 12.21 -15.27 -4.16
N SER A 186 13.07 -15.07 -5.17
CA SER A 186 13.59 -13.77 -5.60
C SER A 186 12.65 -12.98 -6.51
N SER A 187 11.79 -13.63 -7.30
CA SER A 187 10.82 -12.96 -8.17
C SER A 187 9.53 -12.51 -7.46
N VAL A 188 9.36 -12.89 -6.19
CA VAL A 188 8.23 -12.44 -5.34
C VAL A 188 8.35 -10.95 -4.96
N LEU A 189 9.54 -10.35 -5.02
CA LEU A 189 9.72 -8.90 -4.82
C LEU A 189 9.21 -8.05 -6.00
N GLY A 190 9.07 -8.61 -7.21
CA GLY A 190 8.46 -7.94 -8.38
C GLY A 190 6.95 -8.21 -8.54
N THR A 191 6.24 -8.45 -7.43
CA THR A 191 4.91 -9.07 -7.41
C THR A 191 3.82 -8.29 -8.11
N THR A 192 3.84 -6.95 -8.10
CA THR A 192 2.80 -6.14 -8.76
C THR A 192 2.87 -6.24 -10.28
N SER A 193 4.05 -6.03 -10.88
CA SER A 193 4.26 -6.18 -12.34
C SER A 193 3.97 -7.61 -12.81
N PHE A 194 4.34 -8.60 -12.00
CA PHE A 194 4.12 -10.01 -12.27
C PHE A 194 2.64 -10.40 -12.22
N VAL A 195 1.93 -10.04 -11.15
CA VAL A 195 0.51 -10.34 -10.97
C VAL A 195 -0.34 -9.58 -11.98
N THR A 196 -0.04 -8.31 -12.24
CA THR A 196 -0.72 -7.54 -13.29
C THR A 196 -0.48 -8.13 -14.68
N SER A 197 0.71 -8.64 -14.99
CA SER A 197 0.94 -9.32 -16.27
C SER A 197 0.16 -10.64 -16.41
N THR A 198 -0.08 -11.34 -15.29
CA THR A 198 -0.85 -12.60 -15.26
C THR A 198 -2.34 -12.32 -15.38
N VAL A 199 -2.83 -11.39 -14.56
CA VAL A 199 -4.23 -10.96 -14.47
C VAL A 199 -4.38 -9.69 -15.30
N CYS A 200 -4.14 -9.79 -16.61
CA CYS A 200 -4.38 -8.69 -17.54
C CYS A 200 -5.41 -9.04 -18.61
N ARG A 201 -6.02 -7.99 -19.14
CA ARG A 201 -6.96 -8.07 -20.27
C ARG A 201 -6.36 -8.78 -21.49
N SER A 202 -5.06 -8.63 -21.75
CA SER A 202 -4.40 -9.29 -22.89
C SER A 202 -4.33 -10.82 -22.72
N THR A 203 -4.15 -11.32 -21.49
CA THR A 203 -4.20 -12.75 -21.17
C THR A 203 -5.61 -13.30 -21.39
N ALA A 204 -6.64 -12.60 -20.92
CA ALA A 204 -8.04 -12.98 -21.14
C ALA A 204 -8.42 -13.02 -22.63
N VAL A 205 -7.99 -12.02 -23.41
CA VAL A 205 -8.17 -11.98 -24.87
C VAL A 205 -7.45 -13.16 -25.55
N SER A 206 -6.24 -13.49 -25.10
CA SER A 206 -5.47 -14.61 -25.63
C SER A 206 -6.20 -15.94 -25.40
N PHE A 207 -6.74 -16.18 -24.21
CA PHE A 207 -7.55 -17.36 -23.94
C PHE A 207 -8.79 -17.45 -24.83
N LYS A 208 -9.52 -16.33 -25.04
CA LYS A 208 -10.65 -16.28 -25.99
C LYS A 208 -10.20 -16.63 -27.42
N LEU A 209 -9.03 -16.14 -27.85
CA LEU A 209 -8.47 -16.46 -29.17
C LEU A 209 -8.13 -17.95 -29.29
N TYR A 210 -7.42 -18.53 -28.31
CA TYR A 210 -7.07 -19.95 -28.33
C TYR A 210 -8.28 -20.88 -28.27
N LYS A 211 -9.34 -20.48 -27.56
CA LYS A 211 -10.63 -21.15 -27.58
C LYS A 211 -11.25 -21.14 -28.99
N ARG A 212 -11.23 -20.00 -29.69
CA ARG A 212 -11.71 -19.89 -31.09
C ARG A 212 -10.89 -20.74 -32.05
N LEU A 213 -9.58 -20.86 -31.82
CA LEU A 213 -8.66 -21.70 -32.58
C LEU A 213 -8.74 -23.19 -32.18
N GLN A 214 -9.65 -23.57 -31.27
CA GLN A 214 -9.85 -24.94 -30.79
C GLN A 214 -8.58 -25.60 -30.21
N HIS A 215 -7.68 -24.82 -29.60
CA HIS A 215 -6.44 -25.35 -29.05
C HIS A 215 -6.74 -26.42 -27.98
N PRO A 216 -6.10 -27.62 -28.04
CA PRO A 216 -6.32 -28.66 -27.05
C PRO A 216 -5.99 -28.15 -25.64
N GLY A 217 -6.87 -28.43 -24.68
CA GLY A 217 -6.73 -28.02 -23.28
C GLY A 217 -7.27 -26.64 -22.91
N LEU A 218 -7.65 -25.80 -23.88
CA LEU A 218 -8.18 -24.43 -23.64
C LEU A 218 -9.63 -24.22 -24.09
N GLN A 219 -10.35 -25.30 -24.40
CA GLN A 219 -11.72 -25.27 -24.90
C GLN A 219 -12.72 -24.75 -23.84
N ASN A 220 -12.43 -24.98 -22.55
CA ASN A 220 -13.26 -24.58 -21.41
C ASN A 220 -12.61 -23.46 -20.58
N CYS A 221 -12.00 -22.46 -21.23
CA CYS A 221 -11.28 -21.39 -20.53
C CYS A 221 -12.19 -20.27 -19.97
N ASP A 222 -13.52 -20.28 -20.23
CA ASP A 222 -14.41 -19.17 -19.85
C ASP A 222 -14.38 -18.90 -18.32
N GLY A 223 -14.37 -19.98 -17.52
CA GLY A 223 -14.26 -19.89 -16.06
C GLY A 223 -12.94 -19.28 -15.56
N THR A 224 -11.94 -19.11 -16.42
CA THR A 224 -10.71 -18.35 -16.13
C THR A 224 -10.75 -16.95 -16.75
N VAL A 225 -11.28 -16.84 -17.96
CA VAL A 225 -11.38 -15.57 -18.71
C VAL A 225 -12.23 -14.54 -17.98
N GLU A 226 -13.40 -14.92 -17.49
CA GLU A 226 -14.34 -14.00 -16.83
C GLU A 226 -13.75 -13.44 -15.53
N PRO A 227 -13.28 -14.25 -14.56
CA PRO A 227 -12.64 -13.72 -13.35
C PRO A 227 -11.36 -12.92 -13.63
N THR A 228 -10.58 -13.30 -14.66
CA THR A 228 -9.37 -12.56 -15.05
C THR A 228 -9.70 -11.18 -15.60
N THR A 229 -10.76 -11.08 -16.41
CA THR A 229 -11.21 -9.79 -16.96
C THR A 229 -11.74 -8.91 -15.83
N LEU A 230 -12.59 -9.45 -14.96
CA LEU A 230 -13.16 -8.71 -13.84
C LEU A 230 -12.07 -8.24 -12.86
N ALA A 231 -11.11 -9.11 -12.52
CA ALA A 231 -10.01 -8.74 -11.64
C ALA A 231 -9.10 -7.66 -12.24
N ASN A 232 -8.87 -7.67 -13.56
CA ASN A 232 -8.16 -6.58 -14.26
C ASN A 232 -8.95 -5.28 -14.18
N ASP A 233 -10.25 -5.31 -14.50
CA ASP A 233 -11.08 -4.10 -14.54
C ASP A 233 -11.23 -3.47 -13.14
N VAL A 234 -11.30 -4.30 -12.08
CA VAL A 234 -11.23 -3.82 -10.68
C VAL A 234 -9.88 -3.22 -10.35
N PHE A 235 -8.78 -3.85 -10.77
CA PHE A 235 -7.44 -3.31 -10.55
C PHE A 235 -7.27 -1.94 -11.22
N ASP A 236 -7.76 -1.80 -12.45
CA ASP A 236 -7.74 -0.53 -13.18
C ASP A 236 -8.60 0.53 -12.46
N ALA A 237 -9.80 0.15 -11.99
CA ALA A 237 -10.67 1.04 -11.21
C ALA A 237 -10.05 1.48 -9.88
N LEU A 238 -9.26 0.61 -9.23
CA LEU A 238 -8.56 0.90 -7.97
C LEU A 238 -7.19 1.58 -8.17
N ASN A 239 -6.75 1.82 -9.42
CA ASN A 239 -5.45 2.43 -9.70
C ASN A 239 -5.55 3.63 -10.67
N VAL A 240 -6.66 4.36 -10.61
CA VAL A 240 -6.91 5.51 -11.49
C VAL A 240 -6.03 6.69 -11.08
N LYS A 241 -5.31 7.25 -12.06
CA LYS A 241 -4.41 8.40 -11.87
C LYS A 241 -4.92 9.70 -12.51
N LEU A 242 -5.95 9.63 -13.36
CA LEU A 242 -6.48 10.77 -14.10
C LEU A 242 -7.90 11.14 -13.65
N PRO A 243 -8.22 12.42 -13.44
CA PRO A 243 -9.55 12.87 -12.99
C PRO A 243 -10.72 12.45 -13.90
N GLN A 244 -10.47 12.29 -15.19
CA GLN A 244 -11.49 11.90 -16.18
C GLN A 244 -12.00 10.46 -16.00
N PHE A 245 -11.22 9.61 -15.31
CA PHE A 245 -11.56 8.21 -15.04
C PHE A 245 -11.80 7.96 -13.54
N ALA A 246 -11.79 9.01 -12.72
CA ALA A 246 -11.89 8.90 -11.28
C ALA A 246 -13.23 8.33 -10.84
N ILE A 247 -13.26 7.66 -9.69
CA ILE A 247 -14.51 7.17 -9.11
C ILE A 247 -15.27 8.36 -8.54
N ARG A 248 -16.51 8.56 -9.00
CA ARG A 248 -17.50 9.50 -8.48
C ARG A 248 -18.61 8.70 -7.82
N SER A 249 -19.51 9.38 -7.13
CA SER A 249 -20.68 8.77 -6.46
C SER A 249 -21.73 8.18 -7.43
N SER A 250 -21.35 7.91 -8.68
CA SER A 250 -22.23 7.33 -9.68
C SER A 250 -22.23 5.80 -9.58
N PRO A 251 -23.41 5.15 -9.61
CA PRO A 251 -23.51 3.69 -9.47
C PRO A 251 -22.86 2.92 -10.63
N LYS A 252 -22.60 3.57 -11.76
CA LYS A 252 -21.93 2.95 -12.92
C LYS A 252 -20.43 2.76 -12.68
N GLU A 253 -19.79 3.67 -11.96
CA GLU A 253 -18.35 3.62 -11.71
C GLU A 253 -17.98 2.64 -10.58
N THR A 254 -18.97 2.23 -9.77
CA THR A 254 -18.82 1.24 -8.70
C THR A 254 -19.39 -0.14 -9.05
N GLU A 255 -19.97 -0.31 -10.25
CA GLU A 255 -20.59 -1.58 -10.70
C GLU A 255 -19.56 -2.71 -10.74
N VAL A 256 -18.40 -2.47 -11.34
CA VAL A 256 -17.28 -3.43 -11.44
C VAL A 256 -16.77 -3.86 -10.06
N ILE A 257 -16.69 -2.93 -9.11
CA ILE A 257 -16.30 -3.20 -7.72
C ILE A 257 -17.36 -4.09 -7.06
N THR A 258 -18.64 -3.74 -7.22
CA THR A 258 -19.77 -4.49 -6.66
C THR A 258 -19.83 -5.92 -7.20
N GLU A 259 -19.64 -6.09 -8.51
CA GLU A 259 -19.62 -7.39 -9.17
C GLU A 259 -18.47 -8.26 -8.64
N PHE A 260 -17.30 -7.68 -8.42
CA PHE A 260 -16.17 -8.40 -7.85
C PHE A 260 -16.36 -8.78 -6.38
N VAL A 261 -16.97 -7.90 -5.57
CA VAL A 261 -17.37 -8.24 -4.19
C VAL A 261 -18.34 -9.42 -4.19
N CYS A 262 -19.32 -9.44 -5.10
CA CYS A 262 -20.23 -10.56 -5.27
C CYS A 262 -19.49 -11.86 -5.62
N LEU A 263 -18.54 -11.80 -6.56
CA LEU A 263 -17.71 -12.94 -6.93
C LEU A 263 -16.90 -13.47 -5.73
N VAL A 264 -16.27 -12.59 -4.96
CA VAL A 264 -15.52 -12.98 -3.75
C VAL A 264 -16.45 -13.65 -2.73
N ASN A 265 -17.64 -13.09 -2.48
CA ASN A 265 -18.62 -13.67 -1.56
C ASN A 265 -19.10 -15.06 -2.02
N LEU A 266 -19.36 -15.22 -3.32
CA LEU A 266 -19.75 -16.49 -3.91
C LEU A 266 -18.65 -17.56 -3.77
N THR A 267 -17.38 -17.18 -3.94
CA THR A 267 -16.26 -18.11 -3.77
C THR A 267 -16.12 -18.60 -2.33
N GLU A 268 -16.36 -17.74 -1.34
CA GLU A 268 -16.37 -18.12 0.08
C GLU A 268 -17.58 -19.01 0.41
N GLN A 269 -18.78 -18.68 -0.10
CA GLN A 269 -19.97 -19.50 0.09
C GLN A 269 -19.79 -20.90 -0.51
N ASN A 270 -19.18 -21.00 -1.70
CA ASN A 270 -18.86 -22.28 -2.34
C ASN A 270 -17.82 -23.07 -1.54
N HIS A 271 -16.82 -22.40 -0.95
CA HIS A 271 -15.89 -23.06 -0.03
C HIS A 271 -16.62 -23.66 1.18
N ASN A 272 -17.51 -22.90 1.80
CA ASN A 272 -18.23 -23.34 3.00
C ASN A 272 -19.23 -24.47 2.71
N THR A 273 -19.91 -24.42 1.56
CA THR A 273 -20.97 -25.39 1.21
C THR A 273 -20.44 -26.62 0.47
N ARG A 274 -19.49 -26.43 -0.45
CA ARG A 274 -19.01 -27.47 -1.38
C ARG A 274 -17.56 -27.87 -1.15
N ARG A 275 -16.88 -27.28 -0.16
CA ARG A 275 -15.45 -27.53 0.17
C ARG A 275 -14.50 -27.30 -1.01
N THR A 276 -14.85 -26.39 -1.91
CA THR A 276 -13.98 -25.98 -3.03
C THR A 276 -12.83 -25.09 -2.55
N ALA A 277 -11.76 -24.94 -3.33
CA ALA A 277 -10.70 -23.99 -2.99
C ALA A 277 -11.24 -22.54 -2.98
N MET A 278 -10.75 -21.71 -2.05
CA MET A 278 -11.03 -20.27 -2.05
C MET A 278 -10.18 -19.55 -3.10
N PHE A 279 -10.70 -18.45 -3.63
CA PHE A 279 -9.99 -17.58 -4.58
C PHE A 279 -8.66 -17.05 -4.03
N ALA A 280 -8.64 -16.65 -2.76
CA ALA A 280 -7.45 -16.22 -2.05
C ALA A 280 -7.47 -16.71 -0.60
N SER A 281 -6.39 -16.46 0.15
CA SER A 281 -6.41 -16.72 1.60
C SER A 281 -7.49 -15.90 2.27
N LYS A 282 -8.09 -16.42 3.35
CA LYS A 282 -9.12 -15.73 4.13
C LYS A 282 -8.70 -14.30 4.51
N VAL A 283 -7.46 -14.12 4.97
CA VAL A 283 -6.91 -12.79 5.29
C VAL A 283 -6.92 -11.85 4.08
N THR A 284 -6.64 -12.36 2.89
CA THR A 284 -6.68 -11.56 1.65
C THR A 284 -8.11 -11.20 1.28
N ILE A 285 -9.06 -12.12 1.42
CA ILE A 285 -10.48 -11.88 1.15
C ILE A 285 -11.04 -10.81 2.11
N GLU A 286 -10.73 -10.90 3.40
CA GLU A 286 -11.15 -9.90 4.39
C GLU A 286 -10.53 -8.53 4.09
N SER A 287 -9.23 -8.47 3.79
CA SER A 287 -8.58 -7.21 3.39
C SER A 287 -9.21 -6.64 2.12
N LEU A 288 -9.49 -7.47 1.11
CA LEU A 288 -10.17 -7.04 -0.12
C LEU A 288 -11.56 -6.49 0.18
N ARG A 289 -12.35 -7.14 1.03
CA ARG A 289 -13.67 -6.64 1.45
C ARG A 289 -13.57 -5.28 2.13
N VAL A 290 -12.61 -5.10 3.04
CA VAL A 290 -12.39 -3.80 3.69
C VAL A 290 -12.06 -2.73 2.66
N THR A 291 -11.14 -3.00 1.72
CA THR A 291 -10.78 -2.05 0.66
C THR A 291 -11.94 -1.74 -0.27
N LEU A 292 -12.65 -2.76 -0.76
CA LEU A 292 -13.73 -2.61 -1.73
C LEU A 292 -14.98 -1.99 -1.10
N ASN A 293 -15.31 -2.28 0.16
CA ASN A 293 -16.43 -1.64 0.85
C ASN A 293 -16.06 -0.24 1.35
N SER A 294 -14.76 0.08 1.48
CA SER A 294 -14.32 1.44 1.78
C SER A 294 -14.44 2.38 0.58
N SER A 295 -14.77 1.92 -0.63
CA SER A 295 -14.98 2.83 -1.77
C SER A 295 -16.22 3.71 -1.65
N ASP A 296 -17.12 3.44 -0.68
CA ASP A 296 -18.25 4.31 -0.32
C ASP A 296 -17.82 5.59 0.44
N LEU A 297 -16.52 5.84 0.59
CA LEU A 297 -15.89 7.06 1.16
C LEU A 297 -16.34 8.39 0.50
N LEU A 298 -17.10 8.34 -0.59
CA LEU A 298 -17.56 9.51 -1.36
C LEU A 298 -18.87 10.13 -0.86
N SER A 299 -19.55 9.54 0.13
CA SER A 299 -20.87 10.05 0.58
C SER A 299 -20.81 11.44 1.24
N GLU A 300 -19.72 11.77 1.92
CA GLU A 300 -19.47 13.10 2.53
C GLU A 300 -18.11 13.72 2.11
N GLY A 301 -17.50 13.16 1.06
CA GLY A 301 -16.14 13.48 0.62
C GLY A 301 -16.06 14.40 -0.60
N PRO A 302 -14.91 14.45 -1.29
CA PRO A 302 -14.77 15.22 -2.53
C PRO A 302 -15.58 14.61 -3.69
N ASP A 303 -15.89 15.41 -4.71
CA ASP A 303 -16.70 15.02 -5.88
C ASP A 303 -16.18 13.78 -6.65
N TYR A 304 -14.88 13.51 -6.53
CA TYR A 304 -14.24 12.34 -7.11
C TYR A 304 -12.98 11.96 -6.31
N ILE A 305 -12.58 10.70 -6.40
CA ILE A 305 -11.35 10.19 -5.79
C ILE A 305 -10.45 9.54 -6.86
N LEU A 306 -9.17 9.91 -6.82
CA LEU A 306 -8.11 9.23 -7.57
C LEU A 306 -7.64 8.01 -6.77
N THR A 307 -8.12 6.84 -7.12
CA THR A 307 -7.80 5.59 -6.41
C THR A 307 -6.32 5.21 -6.49
N GLY A 308 -5.59 5.69 -7.51
CA GLY A 308 -4.12 5.59 -7.56
C GLY A 308 -3.38 6.40 -6.48
N LYS A 309 -4.08 7.22 -5.68
CA LYS A 309 -3.57 7.86 -4.45
C LYS A 309 -3.96 7.10 -3.19
N LEU A 310 -4.72 6.01 -3.33
CA LEU A 310 -5.16 5.12 -2.26
C LEU A 310 -4.32 3.84 -2.19
N ASN A 311 -3.02 3.95 -2.47
CA ASN A 311 -2.06 2.86 -2.37
C ASN A 311 -0.78 3.34 -1.65
N GLN A 312 0.15 2.41 -1.42
CA GLN A 312 1.39 2.67 -0.69
C GLN A 312 2.60 2.91 -1.60
N ASP A 313 2.40 2.86 -2.93
CA ASP A 313 3.44 3.04 -3.95
C ASP A 313 4.30 4.29 -3.71
N PRO A 314 3.77 5.47 -3.31
CA PRO A 314 4.61 6.65 -3.06
C PRO A 314 5.66 6.44 -1.96
N LEU A 315 5.36 5.60 -0.96
CA LEU A 315 6.27 5.28 0.12
C LEU A 315 7.33 4.27 -0.34
N GLU A 316 6.93 3.25 -1.12
CA GLU A 316 7.86 2.25 -1.65
C GLU A 316 8.89 2.87 -2.60
N VAL A 317 8.49 3.81 -3.45
CA VAL A 317 9.43 4.54 -4.33
C VAL A 317 10.47 5.33 -3.52
N LEU A 318 10.06 5.97 -2.43
CA LEU A 318 10.99 6.68 -1.55
C LEU A 318 11.96 5.75 -0.83
N ASN A 319 11.51 4.53 -0.49
CA ASN A 319 12.39 3.54 0.11
C ASN A 319 13.42 3.01 -0.90
N GLU A 320 13.05 2.83 -2.18
CA GLU A 320 13.97 2.36 -3.22
C GLU A 320 15.04 3.41 -3.59
N GLU A 321 14.67 4.69 -3.64
CA GLU A 321 15.62 5.79 -3.96
C GLU A 321 16.55 6.15 -2.79
N ALA A 322 16.25 5.70 -1.57
CA ALA A 322 17.04 5.99 -0.37
C ALA A 322 18.28 5.08 -0.18
N PHE A 323 18.51 4.10 -1.07
CA PHE A 323 19.64 3.15 -1.04
C PHE A 323 20.47 3.19 -2.33
#